data_AF-A0A654U376-F1
#
_entry.id   AF-A0A654U376-F1
#
_cell.length_a   1.000
_cell.length_b   1.000
_cell.length_c   1.000
_cell.angle_alpha   90.00
_cell.angle_beta   90.00
_cell.angle_gamma   90.00
#
_symmetry.space_group_name_H-M   'P 1'
#
loop_
_entity.id
_entity.type
_entity.pdbx_description
1 polymer ?
#
loop_
_entity_poly.entity_id
_entity_poly.type
_entity_poly.pdbx_seq_one_letter_code
_entity_poly.pdbx_strand_id
1 'polypeptide(L)'
;MVPHVENLTRPTYALRSMELLDDVILMLRRLHQPVIAAVNGPAIGGGLCLALAADIRVASSSAYFRAAGINNGLTASELGLSYLLPRAIGSSRAFEIMLTGRDVSAEEAERIGLVSRQVPDEQLLDACYAIAARMAGFSRPGIELTKRTLWSGLDAASLEAHMQAEGLGQLFVRLLTANFEEAVAARAEQRAPVFTDDT
;
A
#
# COMPACT_ATOMS: atom_id res chain seq x y z
N MET A 1 7.40 -5.10 22.43
CA MET A 1 8.71 -5.25 23.11
C MET A 1 9.62 -5.99 22.13
N VAL A 2 10.83 -5.51 21.87
CA VAL A 2 11.76 -6.18 20.94
C VAL A 2 12.15 -7.53 21.54
N PRO A 3 11.93 -8.66 20.85
CA PRO A 3 12.21 -9.98 21.41
C PRO A 3 13.73 -10.22 21.54
N HIS A 4 14.14 -11.04 22.51
CA HIS A 4 15.52 -11.50 22.69
C HIS A 4 16.56 -10.38 22.86
N VAL A 5 16.25 -9.37 23.68
CA VAL A 5 17.11 -8.20 23.93
C VAL A 5 17.82 -8.19 25.27
N GLU A 6 17.59 -9.19 26.11
CA GLU A 6 18.30 -9.37 27.37
C GLU A 6 19.81 -9.47 27.05
N ASN A 7 20.62 -8.52 27.51
CA ASN A 7 22.08 -8.40 27.31
C ASN A 7 22.57 -7.65 26.05
N LEU A 8 21.71 -6.98 25.28
CA LEU A 8 22.20 -6.14 24.18
C LEU A 8 22.77 -4.81 24.65
N THR A 9 23.87 -4.39 24.01
CA THR A 9 24.36 -3.01 24.15
C THR A 9 23.36 -2.04 23.52
N ARG A 10 23.37 -0.77 23.95
CA ARG A 10 22.45 0.26 23.42
C ARG A 10 22.47 0.37 21.89
N PRO A 11 23.63 0.36 21.19
CA PRO A 11 23.64 0.36 19.73
C PRO A 11 22.94 -0.85 19.12
N THR A 12 23.20 -2.06 19.64
CA THR A 12 22.58 -3.29 19.11
C THR A 12 21.09 -3.34 19.38
N TYR A 13 20.65 -2.88 20.56
CA TYR A 13 19.23 -2.74 20.87
C TYR A 13 18.53 -1.78 19.90
N ALA A 14 19.15 -0.64 19.60
CA ALA A 14 18.60 0.34 18.66
C ALA A 14 18.47 -0.23 17.24
N LEU A 15 19.50 -0.96 16.75
CA LEU A 15 19.46 -1.62 15.44
C LEU A 15 18.31 -2.64 15.36
N ARG A 16 18.19 -3.54 16.34
CA ARG A 16 17.10 -4.53 16.36
C ARG A 16 15.72 -3.92 16.53
N SER A 17 15.63 -2.78 17.21
CA SER A 17 14.37 -2.03 17.33
C SER A 17 13.92 -1.50 15.97
N MET A 18 14.84 -1.01 15.15
CA MET A 18 14.52 -0.53 13.80
C MET A 18 14.18 -1.67 12.83
N GLU A 19 14.92 -2.79 12.88
CA GLU A 19 14.61 -3.97 12.06
C GLU A 19 13.17 -4.46 12.29
N LEU A 20 12.72 -4.50 13.55
CA LEU A 20 11.34 -4.89 13.88
C LEU A 20 10.30 -3.96 13.22
N LEU A 21 10.58 -2.67 13.15
CA LEU A 21 9.66 -1.69 12.54
C LEU A 21 9.69 -1.77 11.01
N ASP A 22 10.87 -1.94 10.41
CA ASP A 22 11.03 -2.16 8.97
C ASP A 22 10.31 -3.44 8.53
N ASP A 23 10.38 -4.49 9.34
CA ASP A 23 9.70 -5.75 9.06
C ASP A 23 8.18 -5.60 8.99
N VAL A 24 7.57 -4.72 9.79
CA VAL A 24 6.13 -4.44 9.70
C VAL A 24 5.78 -3.93 8.29
N ILE A 25 6.56 -2.97 7.77
CA ILE A 25 6.35 -2.39 6.44
C ILE A 25 6.48 -3.47 5.37
N LEU A 26 7.55 -4.26 5.43
CA LEU A 26 7.78 -5.32 4.46
C LEU A 26 6.75 -6.44 4.55
N MET A 27 6.24 -6.74 5.75
CA MET A 27 5.21 -7.75 5.93
C MET A 27 3.90 -7.34 5.27
N LEU A 28 3.47 -6.07 5.38
CA LEU A 28 2.28 -5.58 4.67
C LEU A 28 2.42 -5.73 3.14
N ARG A 29 3.60 -5.40 2.60
CA ARG A 29 3.91 -5.54 1.18
C ARG A 29 3.90 -7.00 0.72
N ARG A 30 4.33 -7.93 1.58
CA ARG A 30 4.41 -9.38 1.30
C ARG A 30 3.10 -10.14 1.49
N LEU A 31 2.07 -9.54 2.12
CA LEU A 31 0.76 -10.18 2.24
C LEU A 31 0.19 -10.53 0.87
N HIS A 32 -0.39 -11.73 0.75
CA HIS A 32 -1.09 -12.16 -0.46
C HIS A 32 -2.28 -11.23 -0.74
N GLN A 33 -3.07 -10.92 0.29
CA GLN A 33 -4.22 -10.03 0.16
C GLN A 33 -3.81 -8.57 -0.02
N PRO A 34 -4.58 -7.79 -0.80
CA PRO A 34 -4.49 -6.33 -0.80
C PRO A 34 -4.83 -5.75 0.58
N VAL A 35 -4.14 -4.69 0.96
CA VAL A 35 -4.28 -3.95 2.21
C VAL A 35 -4.82 -2.56 1.90
N ILE A 36 -5.94 -2.21 2.52
CA ILE A 36 -6.53 -0.87 2.46
C ILE A 36 -6.28 -0.18 3.80
N ALA A 37 -5.59 0.96 3.78
CA ALA A 37 -5.48 1.85 4.94
C ALA A 37 -6.72 2.76 4.99
N ALA A 38 -7.60 2.49 5.95
CA ALA A 38 -8.71 3.35 6.33
C ALA A 38 -8.22 4.38 7.38
N VAL A 39 -7.80 5.55 6.94
CA VAL A 39 -7.18 6.57 7.81
C VAL A 39 -8.27 7.47 8.40
N ASN A 40 -8.64 7.24 9.65
CA ASN A 40 -9.76 7.90 10.34
C ASN A 40 -9.37 9.18 11.11
N GLY A 41 -8.12 9.62 11.02
CA GLY A 41 -7.57 10.67 11.87
C GLY A 41 -6.08 10.90 11.64
N PRO A 42 -5.36 11.42 12.64
CA PRO A 42 -3.94 11.74 12.51
C PRO A 42 -3.08 10.52 12.14
N ALA A 43 -2.40 10.58 11.00
CA ALA A 43 -1.39 9.61 10.56
C ALA A 43 -0.01 10.28 10.55
N ILE A 44 0.70 10.18 11.66
CA ILE A 44 1.93 10.95 11.92
C ILE A 44 3.13 10.03 12.16
N GLY A 45 4.29 10.38 11.61
CA GLY A 45 5.54 9.60 11.73
C GLY A 45 5.36 8.18 11.20
N GLY A 46 5.61 7.18 12.04
CA GLY A 46 5.35 5.77 11.71
C GLY A 46 3.92 5.48 11.23
N GLY A 47 2.91 6.26 11.65
CA GLY A 47 1.53 6.13 11.16
C GLY A 47 1.38 6.49 9.67
N LEU A 48 2.09 7.54 9.21
CA LEU A 48 2.17 7.88 7.77
C LEU A 48 2.93 6.79 7.00
N CYS A 49 4.02 6.27 7.57
CA CYS A 49 4.80 5.20 6.95
C CYS A 49 3.97 3.93 6.76
N LEU A 50 3.20 3.55 7.80
CA LEU A 50 2.29 2.41 7.76
C LEU A 50 1.17 2.60 6.71
N ALA A 51 0.60 3.80 6.62
CA ALA A 51 -0.39 4.10 5.59
C ALA A 51 0.19 3.97 4.18
N LEU A 52 1.41 4.48 3.94
CA LEU A 52 2.10 4.36 2.66
C LEU A 52 2.51 2.92 2.31
N ALA A 53 2.70 2.06 3.30
CA ALA A 53 2.94 0.63 3.10
C ALA A 53 1.69 -0.14 2.61
N ALA A 54 0.49 0.42 2.79
CA ALA A 54 -0.75 -0.15 2.26
C ALA A 54 -0.86 0.07 0.74
N ASP A 55 -1.53 -0.87 0.07
CA ASP A 55 -1.73 -0.85 -1.38
C ASP A 55 -2.68 0.31 -1.79
N ILE A 56 -3.73 0.51 -1.00
CA ILE A 56 -4.74 1.56 -1.21
C ILE A 56 -4.90 2.36 0.09
N ARG A 57 -5.06 3.68 -0.05
CA ARG A 57 -5.32 4.59 1.09
C ARG A 57 -6.62 5.35 0.85
N VAL A 58 -7.47 5.36 1.87
CA VAL A 58 -8.71 6.16 1.95
C VAL A 58 -8.64 6.98 3.22
N ALA A 59 -8.84 8.29 3.11
CA ALA A 59 -8.83 9.20 4.25
C ALA A 59 -10.25 9.63 4.63
N SER A 60 -10.46 9.78 5.93
CA SER A 60 -11.63 10.48 6.46
C SER A 60 -11.41 12.01 6.39
N SER A 61 -12.48 12.82 6.46
CA SER A 61 -12.38 14.28 6.52
C SER A 61 -11.48 14.78 7.67
N SER A 62 -11.50 14.09 8.81
CA SER A 62 -10.71 14.42 9.99
C SER A 62 -9.26 13.94 9.93
N ALA A 63 -8.86 13.23 8.88
CA ALA A 63 -7.48 12.77 8.74
C ALA A 63 -6.51 13.90 8.41
N TYR A 64 -5.29 13.78 8.92
CA TYR A 64 -4.16 14.57 8.45
C TYR A 64 -2.86 13.76 8.53
N PHE A 65 -1.87 14.15 7.74
CA PHE A 65 -0.62 13.42 7.57
C PHE A 65 0.58 14.31 7.88
N ARG A 66 1.59 13.75 8.56
CA ARG A 66 2.83 14.48 8.88
C ARG A 66 4.04 13.56 9.02
N ALA A 67 5.16 13.99 8.44
CA ALA A 67 6.47 13.37 8.61
C ALA A 67 7.10 13.79 9.95
N ALA A 68 6.53 13.30 11.07
CA ALA A 68 6.76 13.86 12.41
C ALA A 68 8.19 13.71 12.97
N GLY A 69 9.04 12.86 12.37
CA GLY A 69 10.42 12.68 12.81
C GLY A 69 11.20 13.99 12.88
N ILE A 70 11.04 14.88 11.89
CA ILE A 70 11.71 16.20 11.89
C ILE A 70 11.23 17.13 13.01
N ASN A 71 9.94 17.08 13.34
CA ASN A 71 9.39 17.85 14.45
C ASN A 71 9.91 17.35 15.82
N ASN A 72 10.29 16.07 15.89
CA ASN A 72 10.83 15.43 17.09
C ASN A 72 12.37 15.56 17.20
N GLY A 73 13.02 16.34 16.33
CA GLY A 73 14.48 16.51 16.31
C GLY A 73 15.24 15.34 15.69
N LEU A 74 14.55 14.45 14.95
CA LEU A 74 15.12 13.37 14.18
C LEU A 74 15.16 13.75 12.69
N THR A 75 15.48 12.80 11.83
CA THR A 75 15.21 12.96 10.39
C THR A 75 13.72 12.74 10.12
N ALA A 76 13.20 13.29 9.03
CA ALA A 76 11.86 12.95 8.53
C ALA A 76 11.79 11.55 7.89
N SER A 77 12.92 10.87 7.73
CA SER A 77 13.05 9.69 6.88
C SER A 77 13.22 8.43 7.72
N GLU A 78 12.18 7.61 7.78
CA GLU A 78 12.15 6.31 8.44
C GLU A 78 11.21 5.37 7.67
N LEU A 79 11.34 4.05 7.88
CA LEU A 79 10.34 3.05 7.47
C LEU A 79 9.90 3.13 5.98
N GLY A 80 10.83 3.50 5.09
CA GLY A 80 10.59 3.64 3.66
C GLY A 80 9.94 4.97 3.20
N LEU A 81 9.69 5.92 4.10
CA LEU A 81 8.98 7.16 3.77
C LEU A 81 9.63 7.98 2.65
N SER A 82 10.95 8.16 2.70
CA SER A 82 11.71 8.89 1.67
C SER A 82 11.73 8.21 0.30
N TYR A 83 11.38 6.92 0.25
CA TYR A 83 11.26 6.16 -0.99
C TYR A 83 9.84 6.20 -1.56
N LEU A 84 8.85 6.00 -0.69
CA LEU A 84 7.44 5.84 -1.06
C LEU A 84 6.74 7.18 -1.29
N LEU A 85 6.99 8.19 -0.45
CA LEU A 85 6.26 9.46 -0.56
C LEU A 85 6.53 10.16 -1.92
N PRO A 86 7.77 10.31 -2.41
CA PRO A 86 8.00 10.90 -3.74
C PRO A 86 7.38 10.10 -4.89
N ARG A 87 7.26 8.77 -4.74
CA ARG A 87 6.59 7.91 -5.73
C ARG A 87 5.07 8.10 -5.72
N ALA A 88 4.49 8.46 -4.57
CA ALA A 88 3.08 8.75 -4.46
C ALA A 88 2.72 10.16 -4.96
N ILE A 89 3.48 11.18 -4.58
CA ILE A 89 3.08 12.60 -4.75
C ILE A 89 4.06 13.48 -5.53
N GLY A 90 5.14 12.90 -6.05
CA GLY A 90 6.22 13.64 -6.71
C GLY A 90 7.23 14.25 -5.73
N SER A 91 8.41 14.57 -6.25
CA SER A 91 9.56 15.01 -5.44
C SER A 91 9.34 16.36 -4.74
N SER A 92 8.81 17.36 -5.45
CA SER A 92 8.65 18.72 -4.90
C SER A 92 7.76 18.75 -3.65
N ARG A 93 6.62 18.05 -3.70
CA ARG A 93 5.69 17.98 -2.57
C ARG A 93 6.26 17.14 -1.44
N ALA A 94 6.91 16.02 -1.75
CA ALA A 94 7.55 15.19 -0.73
C ALA A 94 8.66 15.96 0.03
N PHE A 95 9.51 16.70 -0.68
CA PHE A 95 10.53 17.54 -0.05
C PHE A 95 9.90 18.63 0.83
N GLU A 96 8.89 19.33 0.32
CA GLU A 96 8.21 20.38 1.07
C GLU A 96 7.58 19.83 2.36
N ILE A 97 6.82 18.74 2.29
CA ILE A 97 6.20 18.10 3.46
C ILE A 97 7.25 17.59 4.46
N MET A 98 8.29 16.89 3.98
CA MET A 98 9.29 16.26 4.84
C MET A 98 10.25 17.27 5.49
N LEU A 99 10.62 18.34 4.78
CA LEU A 99 11.56 19.35 5.29
C LEU A 99 10.87 20.39 6.18
N THR A 100 9.61 20.73 5.91
CA THR A 100 8.86 21.68 6.76
C THR A 100 8.21 20.99 7.96
N GLY A 101 7.97 19.67 7.87
CA GLY A 101 7.27 18.92 8.91
C GLY A 101 5.84 19.41 9.14
N ARG A 102 5.21 20.02 8.13
CA ARG A 102 3.82 20.51 8.21
C ARG A 102 2.80 19.38 8.19
N ASP A 103 1.59 19.70 8.62
CA ASP A 103 0.42 18.84 8.41
C ASP A 103 -0.09 18.96 6.96
N VAL A 104 -0.60 17.84 6.45
CA VAL A 104 -1.31 17.73 5.17
C VAL A 104 -2.74 17.28 5.49
N SER A 105 -3.74 18.10 5.17
CA SER A 105 -5.14 17.76 5.40
C SER A 105 -5.60 16.60 4.51
N ALA A 106 -6.69 15.93 4.84
CA ALA A 106 -7.29 14.90 4.00
C ALA A 106 -7.65 15.39 2.59
N GLU A 107 -8.17 16.61 2.48
CA GLU A 107 -8.49 17.25 1.19
C GLU A 107 -7.23 17.46 0.35
N GLU A 108 -6.16 18.00 0.94
CA GLU A 108 -4.90 18.14 0.23
C GLU A 108 -4.32 16.77 -0.15
N ALA A 109 -4.37 15.80 0.76
CA ALA A 109 -3.85 14.46 0.55
C ALA A 109 -4.50 13.77 -0.66
N GLU A 110 -5.80 13.94 -0.86
CA GLU A 110 -6.51 13.42 -2.04
C GLU A 110 -6.07 14.17 -3.30
N ARG A 111 -6.10 15.51 -3.27
CA ARG A 111 -5.71 16.38 -4.39
C ARG A 111 -4.29 16.11 -4.91
N ILE A 112 -3.35 15.75 -4.03
CA ILE A 112 -1.95 15.51 -4.40
C ILE A 112 -1.64 14.04 -4.70
N GLY A 113 -2.59 13.13 -4.51
CA GLY A 113 -2.41 11.68 -4.72
C GLY A 113 -1.77 10.92 -3.56
N LEU A 114 -1.68 11.52 -2.36
CA LEU A 114 -1.25 10.81 -1.16
C LEU A 114 -2.27 9.75 -0.76
N VAL A 115 -3.56 10.07 -0.87
CA VAL A 115 -4.65 9.10 -0.75
C VAL A 115 -5.43 9.01 -2.05
N SER A 116 -6.06 7.86 -2.30
CA SER A 116 -6.84 7.64 -3.52
C SER A 116 -8.25 8.24 -3.44
N ARG A 117 -8.76 8.42 -2.21
CA ARG A 117 -10.09 8.96 -1.91
C ARG A 117 -10.08 9.64 -0.55
N GLN A 118 -10.83 10.72 -0.44
CA GLN A 118 -11.28 11.29 0.82
C GLN A 118 -12.80 11.14 0.92
N VAL A 119 -13.31 10.80 2.10
CA VAL A 119 -14.74 10.61 2.39
C VAL A 119 -15.12 11.19 3.76
N PRO A 120 -16.41 11.47 4.02
CA PRO A 120 -16.88 11.79 5.37
C PRO A 120 -16.48 10.72 6.39
N ASP A 121 -16.30 11.12 7.65
CA ASP A 121 -15.77 10.26 8.70
C ASP A 121 -16.61 9.00 8.92
N GLU A 122 -17.92 9.15 8.90
CA GLU A 122 -18.89 8.08 9.07
C GLU A 122 -18.94 7.10 7.88
N GLN A 123 -18.40 7.47 6.72
CA GLN A 123 -18.42 6.64 5.50
C GLN A 123 -17.10 5.92 5.23
N LEU A 124 -16.08 6.14 6.08
CA LEU A 124 -14.73 5.62 5.84
C LEU A 124 -14.69 4.11 5.65
N LEU A 125 -15.30 3.36 6.59
CA LEU A 125 -15.27 1.90 6.53
C LEU A 125 -16.10 1.36 5.38
N ASP A 126 -17.27 1.94 5.12
CA ASP A 126 -18.13 1.54 3.99
C ASP A 126 -17.42 1.73 2.65
N ALA A 127 -16.70 2.85 2.47
CA ALA A 127 -15.91 3.09 1.28
C ALA A 127 -14.80 2.04 1.11
N CYS A 128 -14.11 1.68 2.19
CA CYS A 128 -13.08 0.64 2.20
C CYS A 128 -13.66 -0.75 1.90
N TYR A 129 -14.80 -1.11 2.49
CA TYR A 129 -15.47 -2.38 2.25
C TYR A 129 -16.00 -2.50 0.83
N ALA A 130 -16.50 -1.41 0.24
CA ALA A 130 -16.90 -1.40 -1.17
C ALA A 130 -15.71 -1.69 -2.10
N ILE A 131 -14.52 -1.13 -1.82
CA ILE A 131 -13.29 -1.42 -2.56
C ILE A 131 -12.88 -2.88 -2.35
N ALA A 132 -12.90 -3.37 -1.10
CA ALA A 132 -12.56 -4.75 -0.77
C ALA A 132 -13.51 -5.76 -1.44
N ALA A 133 -14.82 -5.51 -1.42
CA ALA A 133 -15.83 -6.35 -2.05
C ALA A 133 -15.63 -6.43 -3.57
N ARG A 134 -15.23 -5.32 -4.20
CA ARG A 134 -14.86 -5.33 -5.62
C ARG A 134 -13.65 -6.22 -5.87
N MET A 135 -12.60 -6.13 -5.05
CA MET A 135 -11.41 -6.98 -5.19
C MET A 135 -11.72 -8.46 -4.93
N ALA A 136 -12.61 -8.75 -3.97
CA ALA A 136 -13.04 -10.11 -3.65
C ALA A 136 -13.84 -10.80 -4.77
N GLY A 137 -14.39 -10.02 -5.72
CA GLY A 137 -15.07 -10.55 -6.90
C GLY A 137 -14.14 -10.92 -8.07
N PHE A 138 -12.82 -10.78 -7.92
CA PHE A 138 -11.84 -11.12 -8.95
C PHE A 138 -11.08 -12.42 -8.62
N SER A 139 -10.38 -12.96 -9.61
CA SER A 139 -9.47 -14.10 -9.44
C SER A 139 -8.48 -13.85 -8.30
N ARG A 140 -8.36 -14.79 -7.36
CA ARG A 140 -7.44 -14.70 -6.23
C ARG A 140 -5.98 -14.63 -6.67
N PRO A 141 -5.43 -15.59 -7.46
CA PRO A 141 -4.06 -15.47 -7.95
C PRO A 141 -3.89 -14.26 -8.86
N GLY A 142 -4.94 -13.84 -9.60
CA GLY A 142 -4.91 -12.59 -10.38
C GLY A 142 -4.65 -11.36 -9.51
N ILE A 143 -5.36 -11.23 -8.38
CA ILE A 143 -5.19 -10.12 -7.43
C ILE A 143 -3.83 -10.18 -6.73
N GLU A 144 -3.42 -11.35 -6.25
CA GLU A 144 -2.12 -11.54 -5.57
C GLU A 144 -0.96 -11.18 -6.49
N LEU A 145 -0.99 -11.65 -7.75
CA LEU A 145 0.03 -11.33 -8.75
C LEU A 145 0.03 -9.85 -9.11
N THR A 146 -1.16 -9.23 -9.25
CA THR A 146 -1.27 -7.79 -9.53
C THR A 146 -0.65 -6.96 -8.41
N LYS A 147 -0.95 -7.26 -7.13
CA LYS A 147 -0.30 -6.60 -5.99
C LYS A 147 1.22 -6.76 -6.06
N ARG A 148 1.69 -7.99 -6.30
CA ARG A 148 3.12 -8.29 -6.33
C ARG A 148 3.85 -7.55 -7.46
N THR A 149 3.28 -7.48 -8.66
CA THR A 149 3.89 -6.77 -9.78
C THR A 149 3.87 -5.26 -9.57
N LEU A 150 2.81 -4.69 -9.00
CA LEU A 150 2.80 -3.25 -8.66
C LEU A 150 3.92 -2.89 -7.68
N TRP A 151 4.12 -3.69 -6.63
CA TRP A 151 5.22 -3.47 -5.68
C TRP A 151 6.61 -3.69 -6.30
N SER A 152 6.79 -4.76 -7.09
CA SER A 152 8.09 -5.00 -7.73
C SER A 152 8.38 -4.02 -8.86
N GLY A 153 7.36 -3.39 -9.44
CA GLY A 153 7.49 -2.33 -10.43
C GLY A 153 8.05 -1.04 -9.84
N LEU A 154 7.69 -0.71 -8.60
CA LEU A 154 8.33 0.41 -7.89
C LEU A 154 9.83 0.21 -7.69
N ASP A 155 10.26 -1.05 -7.54
CA ASP A 155 11.63 -1.50 -7.28
C ASP A 155 12.37 -1.91 -8.58
N ALA A 156 11.70 -1.82 -9.74
CA ALA A 156 12.25 -2.28 -11.00
C ALA A 156 13.27 -1.30 -11.58
N ALA A 157 14.39 -1.82 -12.08
CA ALA A 157 15.43 -1.05 -12.77
C ALA A 157 15.30 -1.09 -14.31
N SER A 158 14.41 -1.94 -14.85
CA SER A 158 14.23 -2.12 -16.29
C SER A 158 12.77 -2.42 -16.62
N LEU A 159 12.24 -1.70 -17.60
CA LEU A 159 10.90 -1.93 -18.13
C LEU A 159 10.78 -3.33 -18.74
N GLU A 160 11.74 -3.74 -19.58
CA GLU A 160 11.69 -5.02 -20.29
C GLU A 160 11.70 -6.20 -19.31
N ALA A 161 12.57 -6.14 -18.29
CA ALA A 161 12.62 -7.19 -17.27
C ALA A 161 11.31 -7.27 -16.46
N HIS A 162 10.69 -6.12 -16.18
CA HIS A 162 9.41 -6.09 -15.47
C HIS A 162 8.26 -6.64 -16.32
N MET A 163 8.21 -6.31 -17.62
CA MET A 163 7.22 -6.86 -18.56
C MET A 163 7.25 -8.38 -18.64
N GLN A 164 8.42 -9.00 -18.51
CA GLN A 164 8.53 -10.47 -18.45
C GLN A 164 7.84 -11.04 -17.21
N ALA A 165 7.98 -10.40 -16.05
CA ALA A 165 7.31 -10.82 -14.82
C ALA A 165 5.78 -10.69 -14.93
N GLU A 166 5.30 -9.58 -15.51
CA GLU A 166 3.88 -9.36 -15.79
C GLU A 166 3.32 -10.41 -16.76
N GLY A 167 4.02 -10.65 -17.88
CA GLY A 167 3.61 -11.60 -18.91
C GLY A 167 3.49 -13.04 -18.39
N LEU A 168 4.47 -13.47 -17.59
CA LEU A 168 4.42 -14.79 -16.94
C LEU A 168 3.24 -14.93 -15.99
N GLY A 169 2.95 -13.90 -15.19
CA GLY A 169 1.78 -13.90 -14.30
C GLY A 169 0.45 -13.97 -15.08
N GLN A 170 0.34 -13.22 -16.18
CA GLN A 170 -0.84 -13.21 -17.03
C GLN A 170 -1.07 -14.57 -17.70
N LEU A 171 -0.02 -15.18 -18.26
CA LEU A 171 -0.08 -16.50 -18.89
C LEU A 171 -0.37 -17.60 -17.86
N PHE A 172 0.19 -17.51 -16.66
CA PHE A 172 -0.06 -18.46 -15.58
C PHE A 172 -1.55 -18.56 -15.25
N VAL A 173 -2.20 -17.41 -14.98
CA VAL A 173 -3.65 -17.41 -14.69
C VAL A 173 -4.46 -17.79 -15.93
N ARG A 174 -4.09 -17.31 -17.12
CA ARG A 174 -4.83 -17.59 -18.35
C ARG A 174 -4.82 -19.07 -18.74
N LEU A 175 -3.69 -19.76 -18.58
CA LEU A 175 -3.50 -21.13 -19.07
C LEU A 175 -3.87 -22.19 -18.03
N LEU A 176 -3.88 -21.84 -16.75
CA LEU A 176 -4.14 -22.77 -15.65
C LEU A 176 -5.51 -22.57 -14.98
N THR A 177 -6.35 -21.70 -15.53
CA THR A 177 -7.72 -21.48 -15.05
C THR A 177 -8.70 -21.30 -16.22
N ALA A 178 -9.98 -21.56 -16.00
CA ALA A 178 -11.08 -21.23 -16.92
C ALA A 178 -11.63 -19.81 -16.73
N ASN A 179 -10.92 -18.94 -15.99
CA ASN A 179 -11.42 -17.60 -15.64
C ASN A 179 -11.71 -16.73 -16.88
N PHE A 180 -10.91 -16.87 -17.94
CA PHE A 180 -11.11 -16.08 -19.15
C PHE A 180 -12.39 -16.49 -19.88
N GLU A 181 -12.62 -17.79 -20.01
CA GLU A 181 -13.82 -18.37 -20.60
C GLU A 181 -15.07 -17.96 -19.81
N GLU A 182 -15.03 -18.05 -18.48
CA GLU A 182 -16.10 -17.57 -17.60
C GLU A 182 -16.37 -16.07 -17.76
N ALA A 183 -15.32 -15.24 -17.85
CA ALA A 183 -15.49 -13.80 -18.08
C ALA A 183 -16.17 -13.51 -19.43
N VAL A 184 -15.85 -14.27 -20.47
CA VAL A 184 -16.50 -14.16 -21.79
C VAL A 184 -17.97 -14.58 -21.71
N ALA A 185 -18.26 -15.73 -21.10
CA ALA A 185 -19.62 -16.23 -20.92
C ALA A 185 -20.49 -15.27 -20.09
N ALA A 186 -20.01 -14.86 -18.91
CA ALA A 186 -20.70 -13.93 -18.03
C ALA A 186 -21.03 -12.60 -18.71
N ARG A 187 -20.13 -12.09 -19.56
CA ARG A 187 -20.37 -10.87 -20.35
C ARG A 187 -21.45 -11.08 -21.41
N ALA A 188 -21.41 -12.20 -22.13
CA ALA A 188 -22.43 -12.54 -23.12
C ALA A 188 -23.83 -12.69 -22.48
N GLU A 189 -23.87 -13.23 -21.25
CA GLU A 189 -25.08 -13.45 -20.46
C GLU A 189 -25.49 -12.25 -19.58
N GLN A 190 -24.73 -11.14 -19.60
CA GLN A 190 -24.96 -9.94 -18.79
C GLN A 190 -25.08 -10.20 -17.27
N ARG A 191 -24.30 -11.17 -16.76
CA ARG A 191 -24.21 -11.51 -15.35
C ARG A 191 -22.82 -11.18 -14.78
N ALA A 192 -22.71 -11.17 -13.45
CA ALA A 192 -21.40 -11.12 -12.80
C ALA A 192 -20.65 -12.44 -13.01
N PRO A 193 -19.33 -12.40 -13.29
CA PRO A 193 -18.52 -13.60 -13.38
C PRO A 193 -18.28 -14.22 -11.99
N VAL A 194 -18.11 -15.54 -11.95
CA VAL A 194 -17.69 -16.28 -10.75
C VAL A 194 -16.39 -17.00 -11.06
N PHE A 195 -15.28 -16.44 -10.61
CA PHE A 195 -13.96 -17.04 -10.79
C PHE A 195 -13.71 -18.11 -9.73
N THR A 196 -13.53 -19.36 -10.16
CA THR A 196 -13.17 -20.49 -9.28
C THR A 196 -11.66 -20.67 -9.15
N ASP A 197 -10.88 -20.07 -10.06
CA ASP A 197 -9.42 -20.23 -10.16
C ASP A 197 -8.96 -21.69 -10.44
N ASP A 198 -9.87 -22.50 -10.96
CA ASP A 198 -9.63 -23.89 -11.40
C ASP A 198 -9.70 -24.01 -12.93
N THR A 199 -9.21 -25.13 -13.48
CA THR A 199 -9.23 -25.47 -14.91
C THR A 199 -10.58 -25.91 -15.42
#